data_AF-A0A521H159-F1
#
_entry.id   AF-A0A521H159-F1
#
_cell.length_a   1.000
_cell.length_b   1.000
_cell.length_c   1.000
_cell.angle_alpha   90.00
_cell.angle_beta   90.00
_cell.angle_gamma   90.00
#
_symmetry.space_group_name_H-M   'P 1'
#
loop_
_entity.id
_entity.type
_entity.pdbx_description
1 polymer ?
#
loop_
_entity_poly.entity_id
_entity_poly.type
_entity_poly.pdbx_seq_one_letter_code
_entity_poly.pdbx_strand_id
1 'polypeptide(L)'
;MAGRPYLYHYAAALAKSHKLCLAITRKELHTADFESSSKASAWEQFAFNADTLVLVTCVPLSSNKTYVHVLATSNGNAAAKKWAAHFMTKIKNSKMVMID
;
A
#
# COMPACT_ATOMS: atom_id res chain seq x y z
N MET A 1 12.55 26.06 -12.80
CA MET A 1 12.57 24.65 -13.23
C MET A 1 11.15 24.10 -13.12
N ALA A 2 10.68 23.48 -14.20
CA ALA A 2 9.30 23.15 -14.46
C ALA A 2 8.64 22.30 -13.36
N GLY A 3 7.63 22.87 -12.69
CA GLY A 3 6.73 22.13 -11.81
C GLY A 3 5.99 21.09 -12.64
N ARG A 4 6.07 19.83 -12.25
CA ARG A 4 5.45 18.68 -12.95
C ARG A 4 3.93 18.85 -12.90
N PRO A 5 3.28 19.40 -13.95
CA PRO A 5 1.86 19.79 -13.89
C PRO A 5 0.94 18.56 -13.79
N TYR A 6 1.44 17.43 -14.29
CA TYR A 6 0.72 16.16 -14.36
C TYR A 6 0.74 15.36 -13.06
N LEU A 7 1.44 15.79 -12.01
CA LEU A 7 1.42 15.07 -10.72
C LEU A 7 0.37 15.60 -9.75
N TYR A 8 0.07 16.91 -9.81
CA TYR A 8 -0.82 17.56 -8.86
C TYR A 8 -2.30 17.48 -9.24
N HIS A 9 -2.64 17.46 -10.54
CA HIS A 9 -4.05 17.35 -10.98
C HIS A 9 -4.65 15.94 -10.84
N TYR A 10 -3.82 14.89 -10.90
CA TYR A 10 -4.29 13.50 -10.74
C TYR A 10 -4.50 13.11 -9.28
N ALA A 11 -3.89 13.83 -8.33
CA ALA A 11 -3.92 13.50 -6.91
C ALA A 11 -5.27 13.76 -6.22
N ALA A 12 -6.09 14.68 -6.73
CA ALA A 12 -7.40 15.00 -6.12
C ALA A 12 -8.52 14.07 -6.63
N ALA A 13 -8.54 13.76 -7.93
CA ALA A 13 -9.63 13.00 -8.57
C ALA A 13 -9.51 11.48 -8.40
N LEU A 14 -8.31 10.96 -8.14
CA LEU A 14 -8.05 9.51 -8.02
C LEU A 14 -7.83 9.06 -6.56
N ALA A 15 -8.18 9.92 -5.61
CA ALA A 15 -7.67 9.86 -4.24
C ALA A 15 -8.30 8.78 -3.37
N LYS A 16 -9.56 8.41 -3.57
CA LYS A 16 -10.32 7.64 -2.57
C LYS A 16 -9.82 6.21 -2.43
N SER A 17 -9.86 5.43 -3.51
CA SER A 17 -9.38 4.05 -3.53
C SER A 17 -7.88 3.94 -3.26
N HIS A 18 -7.09 4.94 -3.67
CA HIS A 18 -5.66 5.03 -3.40
C HIS A 18 -5.33 5.29 -1.92
N LYS A 19 -5.91 6.34 -1.33
CA LYS A 19 -5.74 6.67 0.10
C LYS A 19 -6.18 5.51 0.98
N LEU A 20 -7.27 4.82 0.63
CA LEU A 20 -7.74 3.63 1.32
C LEU A 20 -6.72 2.49 1.27
N CYS A 21 -6.18 2.18 0.09
CA CYS A 21 -5.14 1.14 -0.07
C CYS A 21 -3.93 1.42 0.84
N LEU A 22 -3.45 2.66 0.85
CA LEU A 22 -2.35 3.08 1.72
C LEU A 22 -2.71 2.99 3.21
N ALA A 23 -3.90 3.42 3.61
CA ALA A 23 -4.34 3.39 5.00
C ALA A 23 -4.47 1.97 5.55
N ILE A 24 -5.06 1.05 4.77
CA ILE A 24 -5.17 -0.37 5.14
C ILE A 24 -3.79 -0.99 5.26
N THR A 25 -2.91 -0.71 4.29
CA THR A 25 -1.55 -1.22 4.31
C THR A 25 -0.81 -0.77 5.57
N ARG A 26 -0.85 0.51 5.91
CA ARG A 26 -0.22 1.05 7.12
C ARG A 26 -0.79 0.41 8.39
N LYS A 27 -2.11 0.26 8.46
CA LYS A 27 -2.77 -0.39 9.59
C LYS A 27 -2.26 -1.83 9.77
N GLU A 28 -2.27 -2.61 8.71
CA GLU A 28 -1.87 -4.04 8.78
C GLU A 28 -0.36 -4.19 9.01
N LEU A 29 0.48 -3.29 8.48
CA LEU A 29 1.91 -3.23 8.79
C LEU A 29 2.15 -2.93 10.28
N HIS A 30 1.45 -1.94 10.83
CA HIS A 30 1.53 -1.61 12.25
C HIS A 30 1.02 -2.75 13.14
N THR A 31 -0.08 -3.41 12.78
CA THR A 31 -0.60 -4.57 13.53
C THR A 31 0.35 -5.77 13.50
N ALA A 32 1.20 -5.86 12.48
CA ALA A 32 2.14 -6.95 12.28
C ALA A 32 3.58 -6.61 12.76
N ASP A 33 3.75 -5.53 13.54
CA ASP A 33 5.04 -5.06 14.07
C ASP A 33 6.10 -4.84 12.98
N PHE A 34 5.68 -4.36 11.80
CA PHE A 34 6.61 -3.90 10.78
C PHE A 34 7.00 -2.43 11.02
N GLU A 35 8.29 -2.16 11.01
CA GLU A 35 8.84 -0.82 10.97
C GLU A 35 8.70 -0.24 9.57
N SER A 36 7.98 0.88 9.46
CA SER A 36 7.84 1.60 8.19
C SER A 36 9.10 2.42 7.90
N SER A 37 9.56 2.41 6.65
CA SER A 37 10.64 3.31 6.24
C SER A 37 10.24 4.78 6.41
N SER A 38 11.22 5.61 6.77
CA SER A 38 11.05 7.02 7.12
C SER A 38 10.52 7.91 5.99
N LYS A 39 10.44 7.41 4.75
CA LYS A 39 9.91 8.15 3.61
C LYS A 39 8.80 7.38 2.92
N ALA A 40 7.56 7.64 3.35
CA ALA A 40 6.37 7.17 2.64
C ALA A 40 6.34 7.78 1.22
N SER A 41 6.51 6.94 0.22
CA SER A 41 6.29 7.30 -1.18
C SER A 41 4.80 7.58 -1.40
N ALA A 42 4.48 8.43 -2.38
CA ALA A 42 3.09 8.76 -2.70
C ALA A 42 2.26 7.51 -3.07
N TRP A 43 2.92 6.45 -3.56
CA TRP A 43 2.29 5.24 -4.08
C TRP A 43 2.76 3.96 -3.41
N GLU A 44 3.77 4.01 -2.54
CA GLU A 44 4.39 2.81 -1.99
C GLU A 44 4.47 2.90 -0.47
N GLN A 45 4.32 1.74 0.18
CA GLN A 45 4.59 1.53 1.58
C GLN A 45 5.63 0.42 1.69
N PHE A 46 6.85 0.82 2.06
CA PHE A 46 7.92 -0.11 2.37
C PHE A 46 8.05 -0.25 3.88
N ALA A 47 8.14 -1.48 4.35
CA ALA A 47 8.31 -1.76 5.75
C ALA A 47 9.02 -3.10 5.97
N PHE A 48 9.61 -3.26 7.13
CA PHE A 48 10.43 -4.42 7.47
C PHE A 48 10.26 -4.86 8.91
N ASN A 49 10.53 -6.13 9.18
CA ASN A 49 10.78 -6.65 10.53
C ASN A 49 12.01 -7.57 10.48
N ALA A 50 12.29 -8.30 11.56
CA ALA A 50 13.48 -9.15 11.67
C ALA A 50 13.63 -10.17 10.53
N ASP A 51 12.51 -10.66 9.99
CA ASP A 51 12.50 -11.78 9.05
C ASP A 51 12.02 -11.44 7.65
N THR A 52 11.30 -10.32 7.48
CA THR A 52 10.53 -10.02 6.28
C THR A 52 10.65 -8.55 5.87
N LEU A 53 10.83 -8.33 4.57
CA LEU A 53 10.66 -7.04 3.91
C LEU A 53 9.37 -7.08 3.08
N VAL A 54 8.57 -6.02 3.16
CA VAL A 54 7.35 -5.88 2.37
C VAL A 54 7.34 -4.52 1.68
N LEU A 55 7.04 -4.54 0.39
CA LEU A 55 6.72 -3.36 -0.42
C LEU A 55 5.32 -3.53 -0.97
N VAL A 56 4.42 -2.64 -0.58
CA VAL A 56 3.07 -2.55 -1.16
C VAL A 56 3.00 -1.32 -2.04
N THR A 57 2.70 -1.51 -3.31
CA THR A 57 2.45 -0.44 -4.28
C THR A 57 0.95 -0.32 -4.52
N CYS A 58 0.42 0.88 -4.31
CA CYS A 58 -0.95 1.27 -4.61
C CYS A 58 -0.89 2.31 -5.74
N VAL A 59 -1.31 1.95 -6.95
CA VAL A 59 -1.34 2.87 -8.10
C VAL A 59 -2.80 3.14 -8.48
N PRO A 60 -3.29 4.39 -8.39
CA PRO A 60 -4.64 4.70 -8.83
C PRO A 60 -4.77 4.52 -10.36
N LEU A 61 -5.74 3.72 -10.80
CA LEU A 61 -6.12 3.58 -12.22
C LEU A 61 -7.38 4.40 -12.55
N SER A 62 -8.28 4.57 -11.59
CA SER A 62 -9.45 5.46 -11.68
C SER A 62 -9.88 5.90 -10.27
N SER A 63 -10.89 6.76 -10.15
CA SER A 63 -11.42 7.20 -8.84
C SER A 63 -11.77 6.04 -7.89
N ASN A 64 -12.24 4.93 -8.47
CA ASN A 64 -12.72 3.76 -7.75
C ASN A 64 -11.88 2.50 -7.98
N LYS A 65 -10.75 2.59 -8.71
CA LYS A 65 -9.88 1.45 -8.99
C LYS A 65 -8.43 1.79 -8.67
N THR A 66 -7.82 0.96 -7.84
CA THR A 66 -6.38 1.01 -7.52
C THR A 66 -5.77 -0.33 -7.93
N TYR A 67 -4.71 -0.28 -8.71
CA TYR A 67 -3.83 -1.41 -8.90
C TYR A 67 -3.00 -1.60 -7.64
N VAL A 68 -2.98 -2.83 -7.14
CA VAL A 68 -2.27 -3.21 -5.92
C VAL A 68 -1.26 -4.28 -6.27
N HIS A 69 -0.01 -4.03 -5.91
CA HIS A 69 1.06 -5.00 -6.03
C HIS A 69 1.74 -5.14 -4.67
N VAL A 70 1.94 -6.37 -4.22
CA VAL A 70 2.62 -6.67 -2.97
C VAL A 70 3.83 -7.53 -3.29
N LEU A 71 5.01 -6.98 -3.01
CA LEU A 71 6.26 -7.71 -3.03
C LEU A 71 6.66 -7.97 -1.58
N ALA A 72 6.83 -9.23 -1.23
CA ALA A 72 7.33 -9.64 0.07
C ALA A 72 8.52 -10.58 -0.13
N THR A 73 9.58 -10.37 0.63
CA THR A 73 10.74 -11.26 0.70
C THR A 73 11.08 -11.51 2.15
N SER A 74 11.61 -12.69 2.47
CA SER A 74 11.93 -13.07 3.83
C SER A 74 13.04 -14.11 3.87
N ASN A 75 13.64 -14.28 5.03
CA ASN A 75 14.67 -15.32 5.27
C ASN A 75 14.13 -16.75 5.04
N GLY A 76 12.79 -16.96 5.11
CA GLY A 76 12.13 -18.20 4.72
C GLY A 76 10.96 -17.98 3.77
N ASN A 77 10.91 -18.68 2.63
CA ASN A 77 9.91 -18.53 1.55
C ASN A 77 8.44 -18.59 2.01
N ALA A 78 8.13 -19.32 3.10
CA ALA A 78 6.76 -19.45 3.60
C ALA A 78 6.24 -18.13 4.20
N ALA A 79 7.09 -17.34 4.86
CA ALA A 79 6.70 -16.07 5.47
C ALA A 79 6.40 -15.00 4.41
N ALA A 80 7.22 -14.88 3.37
CA ALA A 80 7.00 -13.99 2.23
C ALA A 80 5.65 -14.24 1.56
N LYS A 81 5.33 -15.50 1.23
CA LYS A 81 4.05 -15.87 0.61
C LYS A 81 2.86 -15.55 1.51
N LYS A 82 2.98 -15.82 2.82
CA LYS A 82 1.95 -15.49 3.81
C LYS A 82 1.64 -14.00 3.81
N TRP A 83 2.67 -13.15 3.90
CA TRP A 83 2.48 -11.71 3.99
C TRP A 83 1.93 -11.10 2.69
N ALA A 84 2.44 -11.54 1.54
CA ALA A 84 1.89 -11.10 0.25
C ALA A 84 0.39 -11.42 0.12
N ALA A 85 -0.02 -12.63 0.47
CA ALA A 85 -1.42 -13.04 0.46
C ALA A 85 -2.28 -12.28 1.50
N HIS A 86 -1.73 -12.03 2.69
CA HIS A 86 -2.39 -11.28 3.76
C HIS A 86 -2.78 -9.86 3.31
N PHE A 87 -1.82 -9.08 2.80
CA PHE A 87 -2.08 -7.71 2.35
C PHE A 87 -3.07 -7.67 1.18
N MET A 88 -2.90 -8.52 0.17
CA MET A 88 -3.83 -8.61 -0.96
C MET A 88 -5.26 -8.97 -0.49
N THR A 89 -5.40 -9.88 0.47
CA THR A 89 -6.70 -10.29 1.02
C THR A 89 -7.36 -9.16 1.79
N LYS A 90 -6.60 -8.46 2.66
CA LYS A 90 -7.12 -7.35 3.46
C LYS A 90 -7.60 -6.19 2.59
N ILE A 91 -6.83 -5.83 1.56
CA ILE A 91 -7.19 -4.77 0.62
C ILE A 91 -8.38 -5.18 -0.27
N LYS A 92 -8.52 -6.46 -0.61
CA LYS A 92 -9.69 -6.96 -1.37
C LYS A 92 -10.95 -7.05 -0.52
N ASN A 93 -10.83 -7.45 0.74
CA ASN A 93 -11.96 -7.66 1.66
C ASN A 93 -12.47 -6.38 2.31
N SER A 94 -11.69 -5.30 2.26
CA SER A 94 -12.11 -3.99 2.73
C SER A 94 -13.14 -3.37 1.78
N LYS A 95 -14.28 -4.02 1.50
CA LYS A 95 -15.45 -3.50 0.77
C LYS A 95 -16.10 -2.27 1.45
N MET A 96 -15.30 -1.44 2.11
CA MET A 96 -15.67 -0.48 3.12
C MET A 96 -16.25 0.77 2.48
N VAL A 97 -17.47 1.05 2.92
CA VAL A 97 -18.17 2.32 2.77
C VAL A 97 -17.30 3.40 3.41
N MET A 98 -17.15 4.50 2.68
CA MET A 98 -16.45 5.69 3.16
C MET A 98 -17.21 6.19 4.39
N ILE A 99 -16.53 6.25 5.54
CA ILE A 99 -17.02 7.08 6.63
C ILE A 99 -16.55 8.49 6.29
N ASP A 100 -17.51 9.37 6.06
CA ASP A 100 -17.31 10.80 5.79
C ASP A 100 -16.59 11.51 6.94
#